data_AF-A0A1G3AS96-F1
#
_entry.id   AF-A0A1G3AS96-F1
#
_cell.length_a   1.000
_cell.length_b   1.000
_cell.length_c   1.000
_cell.angle_alpha   90.00
_cell.angle_beta   90.00
_cell.angle_gamma   90.00
#
_symmetry.space_group_name_H-M   'P 1'
#
loop_
_entity.id
_entity.type
_entity.pdbx_description
1 polymer ?
#
loop_
_entity_poly.entity_id
_entity_poly.type
_entity_poly.pdbx_seq_one_letter_code
_entity_poly.pdbx_strand_id
1 'polypeptide(L)'
;MTKKEYSQYQKSVISGYYNNLDSIMLQKLGELVTELYLAETQAKKDRLWQRAQAAMVKLKIPPAIIDHIMKKQDVEILAKNLQDWQDGKNKGKK
;
A
#
# COMPACT_ATOMS: atom_id res chain seq x y z
N MET A 1 -12.58 -2.88 -17.74
CA MET A 1 -11.96 -3.04 -16.42
C MET A 1 -12.45 -4.35 -15.81
N THR A 2 -11.62 -5.40 -15.77
CA THR A 2 -12.03 -6.73 -15.31
C THR A 2 -12.01 -6.77 -13.78
N LYS A 3 -13.19 -6.72 -13.17
CA LYS A 3 -13.38 -6.87 -11.72
C LYS A 3 -12.99 -8.31 -11.36
N LYS A 4 -11.83 -8.52 -10.75
CA LYS A 4 -11.44 -9.85 -10.24
C LYS A 4 -12.45 -10.26 -9.17
N GLU A 5 -13.37 -11.15 -9.52
CA GLU A 5 -14.33 -11.69 -8.57
C GLU A 5 -13.64 -12.75 -7.71
N TYR A 6 -13.25 -12.35 -6.51
CA TYR A 6 -12.76 -13.28 -5.50
C TYR A 6 -13.93 -14.04 -4.86
N SER A 7 -13.75 -15.33 -4.59
CA SER A 7 -14.70 -16.15 -3.82
C SER A 7 -14.94 -15.53 -2.43
N GLN A 8 -16.10 -15.76 -1.82
CA GLN A 8 -16.44 -15.22 -0.49
C GLN A 8 -15.39 -15.58 0.58
N TYR A 9 -14.85 -16.81 0.51
CA TYR A 9 -13.74 -17.23 1.37
C TYR A 9 -12.46 -16.42 1.11
N GLN A 10 -12.10 -16.22 -0.16
CA GLN A 10 -10.94 -15.41 -0.54
C GLN A 10 -11.08 -13.96 -0.10
N LYS A 11 -12.29 -13.38 -0.23
CA LYS A 11 -12.59 -12.02 0.26
C LYS A 11 -12.39 -11.91 1.78
N SER A 12 -12.82 -12.91 2.54
CA SER A 12 -12.64 -12.95 4.00
C SER A 12 -11.16 -13.03 4.38
N VAL A 13 -10.39 -13.90 3.73
CA VAL A 13 -8.94 -14.04 3.97
C VAL A 13 -8.18 -12.75 3.60
N ILE A 14 -8.50 -12.15 2.46
CA ILE A 14 -7.90 -10.88 2.01
C ILE A 14 -8.26 -9.75 2.99
N SER A 15 -9.51 -9.69 3.46
CA SER A 15 -9.94 -8.69 4.44
C SER A 15 -9.21 -8.86 5.77
N GLY A 16 -9.15 -10.08 6.31
CA GLY A 16 -8.50 -10.35 7.59
C GLY A 16 -7.00 -10.04 7.57
N TYR A 17 -6.34 -10.24 6.42
CA TYR A 17 -4.93 -9.92 6.25
C TYR A 17 -4.64 -8.42 6.45
N TYR A 18 -5.41 -7.53 5.80
CA TYR A 18 -5.20 -6.08 5.92
C TYR A 18 -5.71 -5.48 7.24
N ASN A 19 -6.62 -6.18 7.93
CA ASN A 19 -7.12 -5.76 9.24
C ASN A 19 -6.01 -5.64 10.29
N ASN A 20 -4.98 -6.47 10.18
CA ASN A 20 -3.91 -6.60 11.17
C ASN A 20 -2.65 -5.80 10.83
N LEU A 21 -2.71 -4.92 9.83
CA LEU A 21 -1.58 -4.04 9.51
C LEU A 21 -1.31 -3.05 10.64
N ASP A 22 -0.04 -2.75 10.88
CA ASP A 22 0.37 -1.74 11.87
C ASP A 22 -0.13 -0.34 11.47
N SER A 23 -0.91 0.29 12.34
CA SER A 23 -1.54 1.59 12.06
C SER A 23 -0.52 2.70 11.85
N ILE A 24 0.55 2.69 12.64
CA ILE A 24 1.57 3.73 12.63
C ILE A 24 2.37 3.65 11.33
N MET A 25 2.70 2.44 10.89
CA MET A 25 3.38 2.21 9.62
C MET A 25 2.50 2.55 8.41
N LEU A 26 1.19 2.29 8.46
CA LEU A 26 0.25 2.73 7.42
C LEU A 26 0.19 4.26 7.33
N GLN A 27 0.17 4.96 8.47
CA GLN A 27 0.19 6.42 8.50
C GLN A 27 1.49 6.97 7.90
N LYS A 28 2.64 6.42 8.30
CA LYS A 28 3.96 6.79 7.74
C LYS A 28 4.05 6.54 6.24
N LEU A 29 3.42 5.46 5.74
CA LEU A 29 3.36 5.22 4.30
C LEU A 29 2.50 6.27 3.58
N GLY A 30 1.42 6.76 4.21
CA GLY A 30 0.63 7.88 3.69
C GLY A 30 1.40 9.20 3.63
N GLU A 31 2.26 9.47 4.61
CA GLU A 31 3.18 10.61 4.57
C GLU A 31 4.14 10.50 3.39
N LEU A 32 4.75 9.31 3.18
CA LEU A 32 5.63 9.06 2.04
C LEU A 32 4.93 9.23 0.69
N VAL A 33 3.66 8.84 0.57
CA VAL A 33 2.85 9.06 -0.64
C VAL A 33 2.67 10.55 -0.90
N THR A 34 2.33 11.33 0.12
CA THR A 34 2.20 12.79 0.01
C THR A 34 3.53 13.43 -0.41
N GLU A 35 4.63 13.03 0.22
CA GLU A 35 5.96 13.53 -0.14
C GLU A 35 6.36 13.16 -1.58
N LEU A 36 5.96 11.98 -2.07
CA LEU A 36 6.18 11.54 -3.46
C LEU A 36 5.42 12.41 -4.46
N TYR A 37 4.16 12.76 -4.16
CA TYR A 37 3.37 13.68 -4.98
C TYR A 37 4.02 15.06 -5.10
N LEU A 38 4.63 15.55 -4.03
CA LEU A 38 5.27 16.87 -3.96
C LEU A 38 6.74 16.88 -4.38
N ALA A 39 7.33 15.72 -4.69
CA ALA A 39 8.75 15.65 -5.03
C ALA A 39 8.98 16.12 -6.47
N GLU A 40 9.81 17.15 -6.63
CA GLU A 40 10.11 17.74 -7.95
C GLU A 40 11.38 17.15 -8.59
N THR A 41 12.29 16.57 -7.79
CA THR A 41 13.56 16.04 -8.29
C THR A 41 13.58 14.50 -8.29
N GLN A 42 14.21 13.93 -9.31
CA GLN A 42 14.33 12.47 -9.43
C GLN A 42 15.06 11.86 -8.22
N ALA A 43 16.18 12.47 -7.80
CA ALA A 43 16.93 12.00 -6.64
C ALA A 43 16.10 12.00 -5.34
N LYS A 44 15.16 12.94 -5.16
CA LYS A 44 14.24 12.93 -4.02
C LYS A 44 13.21 11.80 -4.17
N LYS A 45 12.62 11.63 -5.36
CA LYS A 45 11.68 10.54 -5.66
C LYS A 45 12.30 9.18 -5.39
N ASP A 46 13.53 8.92 -5.84
CA ASP A 46 14.21 7.64 -5.65
C ASP A 46 14.39 7.29 -4.17
N ARG A 47 14.83 8.26 -3.36
CA ARG A 47 14.94 8.09 -1.89
C ARG A 47 13.59 7.82 -1.23
N LEU A 48 12.54 8.49 -1.68
CA LEU A 48 11.19 8.28 -1.16
C LEU A 48 10.64 6.91 -1.54
N TRP A 49 10.88 6.45 -2.77
CA TRP A 49 10.51 5.10 -3.21
C TRP A 49 11.23 4.01 -2.44
N GLN A 50 12.52 4.17 -2.14
CA GLN A 50 13.26 3.26 -1.25
C GLN A 50 12.63 3.17 0.14
N ARG A 51 12.23 4.32 0.71
CA ARG A 51 11.55 4.37 2.02
C ARG A 51 10.16 3.73 1.95
N ALA A 52 9.40 3.97 0.88
CA ALA A 52 8.09 3.38 0.65
C ALA A 52 8.19 1.85 0.55
N GLN A 53 9.18 1.33 -0.17
CA GLN A 53 9.49 -0.10 -0.24
C GLN A 53 9.75 -0.68 1.16
N ALA A 54 10.65 -0.06 1.93
CA ALA A 54 10.97 -0.52 3.28
C ALA A 54 9.75 -0.49 4.21
N ALA A 55 8.88 0.50 4.09
CA ALA A 55 7.63 0.59 4.85
C ALA A 55 6.65 -0.53 4.45
N MET A 56 6.47 -0.81 3.15
CA MET A 56 5.64 -1.92 2.68
C MET A 56 6.15 -3.28 3.17
N VAL A 57 7.47 -3.49 3.19
CA VAL A 57 8.08 -4.72 3.75
C VAL A 57 7.79 -4.84 5.25
N LYS A 58 7.90 -3.75 6.02
CA LYS A 58 7.58 -3.75 7.47
C LYS A 58 6.09 -3.99 7.75
N LEU A 59 5.23 -3.48 6.87
CA LEU A 59 3.79 -3.79 6.85
C LEU A 59 3.51 -5.23 6.38
N LYS A 60 4.55 -6.00 6.04
CA LYS A 60 4.46 -7.39 5.57
C LYS A 60 3.66 -7.54 4.29
N ILE A 61 3.46 -6.47 3.51
CA ILE A 61 2.71 -6.48 2.24
C ILE A 61 3.28 -7.59 1.34
N PRO A 62 2.43 -8.35 0.62
CA PRO A 62 2.91 -9.48 -0.18
C PRO A 62 3.97 -9.01 -1.20
N PRO A 63 5.11 -9.72 -1.34
CA PRO A 63 6.21 -9.29 -2.21
C PRO A 63 5.78 -9.00 -3.65
N ALA A 64 4.88 -9.81 -4.21
CA ALA A 64 4.36 -9.59 -5.56
C ALA A 64 3.65 -8.23 -5.75
N ILE A 65 3.00 -7.70 -4.69
CA ILE A 65 2.38 -6.37 -4.72
C ILE A 65 3.46 -5.30 -4.63
N ILE A 66 4.46 -5.48 -3.75
CA ILE A 66 5.61 -4.57 -3.63
C ILE A 66 6.34 -4.46 -4.96
N ASP A 67 6.65 -5.59 -5.59
CA ASP A 67 7.37 -5.64 -6.87
C ASP A 67 6.57 -4.95 -7.98
N HIS A 68 5.25 -5.14 -8.03
CA HIS A 68 4.40 -4.46 -9.00
C HIS A 68 4.43 -2.94 -8.82
N ILE A 69 4.34 -2.45 -7.57
CA ILE A 69 4.39 -1.03 -7.25
C ILE A 69 5.76 -0.46 -7.58
N MET A 70 6.85 -1.14 -7.15
CA MET A 70 8.22 -0.68 -7.36
C MET A 70 8.66 -0.74 -8.81
N LYS A 71 8.10 -1.64 -9.63
CA LYS A 71 8.35 -1.66 -11.08
C LYS A 71 7.72 -0.47 -11.80
N LYS A 72 6.57 0.01 -11.32
CA LYS A 72 5.86 1.13 -11.93
C LYS A 72 6.28 2.49 -11.38
N GLN A 73 6.63 2.54 -10.09
CA GLN A 73 6.92 3.78 -9.34
C GLN A 73 5.89 4.88 -9.60
N ASP A 74 4.63 4.47 -9.69
CA ASP A 74 3.48 5.33 -9.90
C ASP A 74 2.83 5.62 -8.55
N VAL A 75 2.82 6.90 -8.19
CA VAL A 75 2.30 7.38 -6.90
C VAL A 75 0.80 7.14 -6.78
N GLU A 76 0.04 7.20 -7.88
CA GLU A 76 -1.41 6.96 -7.87
C GLU A 76 -1.72 5.50 -7.55
N ILE A 77 -0.90 4.59 -8.07
CA ILE A 77 -1.03 3.15 -7.79
C ILE A 77 -0.75 2.89 -6.31
N LEU A 78 0.31 3.47 -5.74
CA LEU A 78 0.60 3.32 -4.32
C LEU A 78 -0.51 3.92 -3.44
N ALA A 79 -1.01 5.11 -3.79
CA ALA A 79 -2.09 5.78 -3.06
C ALA A 79 -3.38 4.94 -3.05
N LYS A 80 -3.75 4.36 -4.19
CA LYS A 80 -4.93 3.49 -4.29
C LYS A 80 -4.79 2.23 -3.43
N ASN A 81 -3.62 1.59 -3.46
CA ASN A 81 -3.37 0.42 -2.62
C ASN A 81 -3.43 0.79 -1.12
N LEU A 82 -2.88 1.95 -0.75
CA LEU A 82 -2.94 2.44 0.63
C LEU A 82 -4.38 2.64 1.11
N GLN A 83 -5.24 3.24 0.28
CA GLN A 83 -6.66 3.40 0.59
C GLN A 83 -7.34 2.03 0.81
N ASP A 84 -7.11 1.06 -0.09
CA ASP A 84 -7.67 -0.29 0.03
C ASP A 84 -7.22 -0.97 1.34
N TRP A 85 -5.96 -0.79 1.75
CA TRP A 85 -5.42 -1.34 3.00
C TRP A 85 -6.03 -0.66 4.25
N GLN A 86 -6.23 0.66 4.21
CA GLN A 86 -6.89 1.41 5.27
C GLN A 86 -8.37 1.03 5.40
N ASP A 87 -9.07 0.84 4.28
CA ASP A 87 -10.47 0.43 4.24
C ASP A 87 -10.66 -1.00 4.75
N GLY A 88 -9.75 -1.91 4.42
CA GLY A 88 -9.68 -3.23 5.03
C GLY A 88 -9.67 -3.11 6.54
N LYS A 89 -8.68 -2.39 7.08
CA LYS A 89 -8.55 -2.14 8.52
C LYS A 89 -9.81 -1.56 9.19
N ASN A 90 -10.48 -0.61 8.55
CA ASN A 90 -11.69 0.00 9.09
C ASN A 90 -12.88 -0.97 9.14
N LYS A 91 -12.95 -1.94 8.23
CA LYS A 91 -14.00 -2.99 8.24
C LYS A 91 -13.80 -4.03 9.35
N GLY A 92 -12.56 -4.25 9.80
CA GLY A 92 -12.28 -5.15 10.93
C GLY A 92 -12.49 -4.54 12.32
N LYS A 93 -12.76 -3.23 12.42
CA LYS A 93 -13.01 -2.51 13.67
C LYS A 93 -14.49 -2.28 14.01
N LYS A 94 -15.40 -2.60 13.07
CA LYS A 94 -16.86 -2.55 13.27
C LYS A 94 -17.37 -3.92 13.68
#